data_AF-X1TCW0-F1
#
_entry.id   AF-X1TCW0-F1
#
_cell.length_a   1.000
_cell.length_b   1.000
_cell.length_c   1.000
_cell.angle_alpha   90.00
_cell.angle_beta   90.00
_cell.angle_gamma   90.00
#
_symmetry.space_group_name_H-M   'P 1'
#
loop_
_entity.id
_entity.type
_entity.pdbx_description
1 polymer ?
#
loop_
_entity_poly.entity_id
_entity_poly.type
_entity_poly.pdbx_seq_one_letter_code
_entity_poly.pdbx_strand_id
1 'polypeptide(L)'
;PLIDEEVDDLFSNKPLEESFDICVQRCSILVQKERPEEHISWWTESKLTKFLNKAGFSRVLKSRYGQSIFPEMRDTRYFDINSPRVSLYIEAIKEDL
;
A
#
# COMPACT_ATOMS: atom_id res chain seq x y z
N PRO A 1 7.50 1.44 22.02
CA PRO A 1 8.20 1.47 20.73
C PRO A 1 9.10 0.23 20.62
N LEU A 2 9.29 -0.30 19.42
CA LEU A 2 10.34 -1.30 19.17
C LEU A 2 11.71 -0.60 19.22
N ILE A 3 12.75 -1.30 19.68
CA ILE A 3 14.14 -0.84 19.53
C ILE A 3 14.73 -1.36 18.21
N ASP A 4 15.82 -0.73 17.75
CA ASP A 4 16.43 -1.04 16.46
C ASP A 4 16.80 -2.53 16.33
N GLU A 5 17.32 -3.15 17.39
CA GLU A 5 17.66 -4.57 17.38
C GLU A 5 16.44 -5.48 17.20
N GLU A 6 15.29 -5.10 17.78
CA GLU A 6 14.03 -5.84 17.59
C GLU A 6 13.51 -5.68 16.15
N VAL A 7 13.69 -4.51 15.54
CA VAL A 7 13.31 -4.28 14.14
C VAL A 7 14.19 -5.12 13.23
N ASP A 8 15.51 -5.09 13.41
CA ASP A 8 16.46 -5.85 12.60
C ASP A 8 16.20 -7.37 12.68
N ASP A 9 15.91 -7.89 13.88
CA ASP A 9 15.53 -9.29 14.06
C ASP A 9 14.25 -9.65 13.30
N LEU A 10 13.20 -8.82 13.42
CA LEU A 10 11.93 -9.06 12.73
C LEU A 10 12.08 -9.12 11.21
N PHE A 11 12.85 -8.23 10.61
CA PHE A 11 13.00 -8.18 9.15
C PHE A 11 14.05 -9.16 8.62
N SER A 12 14.94 -9.66 9.47
CA SER A 12 15.92 -10.68 9.10
C SER A 12 15.37 -12.10 9.18
N ASN A 13 14.47 -12.37 10.13
CA ASN A 13 14.08 -13.72 10.50
C ASN A 13 12.62 -14.09 10.19
N LYS A 14 11.81 -13.15 9.70
CA LYS A 14 10.40 -13.39 9.36
C LYS A 14 10.06 -12.97 7.93
N PRO A 15 9.02 -13.56 7.32
CA PRO A 15 8.48 -13.05 6.07
C PRO A 15 8.08 -11.59 6.20
N LEU A 16 8.37 -10.79 5.16
CA LEU A 16 8.15 -9.34 5.16
C LEU A 16 6.75 -8.91 5.63
N GLU A 17 5.69 -9.57 5.14
CA GLU A 17 4.31 -9.24 5.52
C GLU A 17 4.01 -9.57 7.00
N GLU A 18 4.59 -10.65 7.53
CA GLU A 18 4.47 -11.00 8.96
C GLU A 18 5.18 -9.98 9.84
N SER A 19 6.39 -9.54 9.44
CA SER A 19 7.14 -8.49 10.14
C SER A 19 6.32 -7.20 10.22
N PHE A 20 5.72 -6.78 9.10
CA PHE A 20 4.85 -5.60 9.10
C PHE A 20 3.62 -5.76 10.00
N ASP A 21 2.94 -6.90 9.96
CA ASP A 21 1.79 -7.15 10.83
C ASP A 21 2.15 -7.06 12.32
N ILE A 22 3.33 -7.54 12.71
CA ILE A 22 3.85 -7.40 14.08
C ILE A 22 4.08 -5.92 14.42
N CYS A 23 4.65 -5.13 13.51
CA CYS A 23 4.81 -3.68 13.72
C CYS A 23 3.46 -2.99 13.95
N VAL A 24 2.44 -3.28 13.13
CA VAL A 24 1.08 -2.73 13.28
C VAL A 24 0.48 -3.06 14.64
N GLN A 25 0.66 -4.30 15.12
CA GLN A 25 0.13 -4.73 16.42
C GLN A 25 0.74 -3.96 17.61
N ARG A 26 1.91 -3.34 17.43
CA ARG A 26 2.56 -2.51 18.45
C ARG A 26 2.11 -1.04 18.39
N CYS A 27 1.39 -0.63 17.35
CA CYS A 27 0.84 0.71 17.21
C CYS A 27 -0.39 0.92 18.11
N SER A 28 -0.48 2.08 18.76
CA SER A 28 -1.63 2.42 19.60
C SER A 28 -2.81 2.93 18.76
N ILE A 29 -3.96 2.27 18.87
CA ILE A 29 -5.21 2.73 18.24
C ILE A 29 -5.64 4.10 18.80
N LEU A 30 -5.32 4.40 20.08
CA LEU A 30 -5.65 5.71 20.65
C LEU A 30 -4.86 6.82 19.97
N VAL A 31 -3.57 6.61 19.69
CA VAL A 31 -2.75 7.56 18.94
C VAL A 31 -3.27 7.71 17.51
N GLN A 32 -3.67 6.61 16.84
CA GLN A 32 -4.25 6.68 15.50
C GLN A 32 -5.52 7.53 15.43
N LYS A 33 -6.35 7.48 16.48
CA LYS A 33 -7.57 8.30 16.54
C LYS A 33 -7.26 9.79 16.62
N GLU A 34 -6.15 10.15 17.24
CA GLU A 34 -5.67 11.53 17.35
C GLU A 34 -4.90 11.98 16.11
N ARG A 35 -4.29 11.03 15.37
CA ARG A 35 -3.47 11.26 14.18
C ARG A 35 -3.86 10.35 13.02
N PRO A 36 -5.07 10.50 12.45
CA PRO A 36 -5.57 9.61 11.39
C PRO A 36 -4.73 9.62 10.11
N GLU A 37 -3.95 10.67 9.88
CA GLU A 37 -3.01 10.83 8.77
C GLU A 37 -1.75 9.95 8.88
N GLU A 38 -1.38 9.55 10.10
CA GLU A 38 -0.23 8.67 10.33
C GLU A 38 -0.67 7.21 10.13
N HIS A 39 -0.64 6.71 8.89
CA HIS A 39 -1.15 5.37 8.60
C HIS A 39 -0.39 4.25 9.34
N ILE A 40 -1.10 3.49 10.18
CA ILE A 40 -0.56 2.30 10.87
C ILE A 40 -0.73 0.99 10.07
N SER A 41 -1.08 1.06 8.78
CA SER A 41 -1.23 -0.12 7.92
C SER A 41 -0.22 -0.09 6.79
N TRP A 42 0.02 -1.24 6.20
CA TRP A 42 0.94 -1.43 5.08
C TRP A 42 0.21 -2.04 3.88
N TRP A 43 0.75 -1.79 2.69
CA TRP A 43 0.18 -2.25 1.44
C TRP A 43 1.23 -2.90 0.55
N THR A 44 0.87 -4.06 0.00
CA THR A 44 1.54 -4.66 -1.16
C THR A 44 0.58 -4.68 -2.33
N GLU A 45 1.10 -4.80 -3.55
CA GLU A 45 0.29 -4.94 -4.76
C GLU A 45 -0.67 -6.15 -4.66
N SER A 46 -0.19 -7.26 -4.09
CA SER A 46 -0.98 -8.47 -3.86
C SER A 46 -2.11 -8.23 -2.87
N LYS A 47 -1.82 -7.60 -1.72
CA LYS A 47 -2.83 -7.23 -0.73
C LYS A 47 -3.88 -6.33 -1.35
N LEU A 48 -3.47 -5.22 -1.98
CA LEU A 48 -4.39 -4.28 -2.62
C LEU A 48 -5.26 -4.96 -3.69
N THR A 49 -4.66 -5.83 -4.52
CA THR A 49 -5.38 -6.59 -5.56
C THR A 49 -6.49 -7.46 -4.96
N LYS A 50 -6.22 -8.18 -3.86
CA LYS A 50 -7.23 -8.99 -3.16
C LYS A 50 -8.40 -8.13 -2.67
N PHE A 51 -8.11 -6.96 -2.10
CA PHE A 51 -9.14 -6.03 -1.63
C PHE A 51 -9.98 -5.48 -2.79
N LEU A 52 -9.35 -5.09 -3.90
CA LEU A 52 -10.04 -4.57 -5.08
C LEU A 52 -10.94 -5.64 -5.73
N ASN A 53 -10.45 -6.87 -5.88
CA ASN A 53 -11.28 -7.98 -6.37
C ASN A 53 -12.48 -8.22 -5.46
N LYS A 54 -12.29 -8.18 -4.14
CA LYS A 54 -13.39 -8.31 -3.16
C LYS A 54 -14.39 -7.15 -3.23
N ALA A 55 -13.94 -5.96 -3.62
CA ALA A 55 -14.79 -4.79 -3.83
C ALA A 55 -15.59 -4.82 -5.16
N GLY A 56 -15.34 -5.82 -6.02
CA GLY A 56 -16.10 -6.03 -7.27
C GLY A 56 -15.49 -5.37 -8.51
N PHE A 57 -14.22 -4.98 -8.47
CA PHE A 57 -13.48 -4.65 -9.69
C PHE A 57 -13.22 -5.93 -10.48
N SER A 58 -13.59 -5.94 -11.76
CA SER A 58 -13.47 -7.13 -12.62
C SER A 58 -12.07 -7.31 -13.18
N ARG A 59 -11.31 -6.21 -13.35
CA ARG A 59 -9.94 -6.24 -13.84
C ARG A 59 -9.05 -5.38 -12.97
N VAL A 60 -8.05 -6.00 -12.36
CA VAL A 60 -7.03 -5.33 -11.55
C VAL A 60 -5.67 -5.56 -12.19
N LEU A 61 -5.04 -4.48 -12.64
CA LEU A 61 -3.79 -4.53 -13.38
C LEU A 61 -2.70 -3.75 -12.64
N LYS A 62 -1.51 -4.32 -12.63
CA LYS A 62 -0.32 -3.66 -12.11
C LYS A 62 0.02 -2.45 -12.98
N SER A 63 0.28 -1.30 -12.36
CA SER A 63 0.75 -0.07 -13.01
C SER A 63 2.04 0.43 -12.37
N ARG A 64 2.62 1.52 -12.87
CA ARG A 64 3.77 2.21 -12.27
C ARG A 64 3.65 3.71 -12.51
N TYR A 65 4.47 4.49 -11.81
CA TYR A 65 4.58 5.93 -12.01
C TYR A 65 4.77 6.28 -13.50
N GLY A 66 3.80 6.98 -14.09
CA GLY A 66 3.81 7.37 -15.51
C GLY A 66 3.60 6.21 -16.51
N GLN A 67 3.22 5.01 -16.05
CA GLN A 67 3.08 3.81 -16.90
C GLN A 67 1.66 3.25 -16.91
N SER A 68 0.64 4.08 -16.72
CA SER A 68 -0.75 3.64 -16.87
C SER A 68 -1.00 3.04 -18.25
N ILE A 69 -1.88 2.04 -18.32
CA ILE A 69 -2.31 1.49 -19.61
C ILE A 69 -3.12 2.51 -20.41
N PHE A 70 -3.75 3.47 -19.73
CA PHE A 70 -4.51 4.58 -20.31
C PHE A 70 -3.58 5.77 -20.58
N PRO A 71 -3.33 6.15 -21.84
CA PRO A 71 -2.40 7.23 -22.18
C PRO A 71 -2.68 8.55 -21.47
N GLU A 72 -3.95 8.89 -21.28
CA GLU A 72 -4.43 10.07 -20.58
C GLU A 72 -4.01 10.10 -19.09
N MET A 73 -3.78 8.94 -18.48
CA MET A 73 -3.34 8.79 -17.08
C MET A 73 -1.81 8.76 -16.93
N ARG A 74 -1.04 9.00 -18.01
CA ARG A 74 0.43 8.99 -17.96
C ARG A 74 1.04 10.35 -17.65
N ASP A 75 0.27 11.43 -17.75
CA ASP A 75 0.77 12.78 -17.47
C ASP A 75 0.88 13.02 -15.96
N THR A 76 2.09 12.80 -15.43
CA THR A 76 2.38 12.83 -13.99
C THR A 76 2.19 14.20 -13.35
N ARG A 77 2.06 15.28 -14.13
CA ARG A 77 1.80 16.63 -13.61
C ARG A 77 0.44 16.74 -12.90
N TYR A 78 -0.49 15.83 -13.18
CA TYR A 78 -1.81 15.79 -12.58
C TYR A 78 -1.93 14.82 -11.38
N PHE A 79 -0.84 14.16 -10.99
CA PHE A 79 -0.84 13.15 -9.92
C PHE A 79 0.12 13.53 -8.78
N ASP A 80 0.00 12.82 -7.66
CA ASP A 80 0.95 12.95 -6.56
C ASP A 80 2.36 12.52 -7.00
N ILE A 81 3.32 13.45 -6.87
CA ILE A 81 4.73 13.28 -7.22
C ILE A 81 5.65 13.30 -6.00
N ASN A 82 5.10 13.36 -4.78
CA ASN A 82 5.89 13.54 -3.56
C ASN A 82 6.85 12.37 -3.33
N SER A 83 6.36 11.14 -3.50
CA SER A 83 7.11 9.93 -3.14
C SER A 83 6.90 8.76 -4.11
N PRO A 84 7.09 8.94 -5.43
CA PRO A 84 6.74 7.95 -6.46
C PRO A 84 7.48 6.62 -6.32
N ARG A 85 8.60 6.59 -5.60
CA ARG A 85 9.39 5.37 -5.34
C ARG A 85 8.77 4.43 -4.32
N VAL A 86 7.91 4.95 -3.44
CA VAL A 86 7.24 4.17 -2.37
C VAL A 86 5.72 4.13 -2.53
N SER A 87 5.19 4.83 -3.54
CA SER A 87 3.77 4.76 -3.93
C SER A 87 3.44 3.45 -4.66
N LEU A 88 2.21 2.97 -4.47
CA LEU A 88 1.64 1.85 -5.23
C LEU A 88 0.78 2.38 -6.37
N TYR A 89 0.89 1.74 -7.54
CA TYR A 89 0.12 2.07 -8.73
C TYR A 89 -0.60 0.82 -9.23
N ILE A 90 -1.93 0.88 -9.31
CA ILE A 90 -2.79 -0.18 -9.83
C ILE A 90 -3.91 0.46 -10.66
N GLU A 91 -4.23 -0.17 -11.78
CA GLU A 91 -5.46 0.09 -12.52
C GLU A 91 -6.56 -0.83 -11.97
N ALA A 92 -7.65 -0.27 -11.46
CA ALA A 92 -8.81 -1.01 -10.99
C ALA A 92 -10.01 -0.66 -11.88
N ILE A 93 -10.45 -1.61 -12.70
CA ILE A 93 -11.48 -1.41 -13.70
C ILE A 93 -12.70 -2.24 -13.32
N LYS A 94 -13.85 -1.58 -13.32
CA LYS A 94 -15.15 -2.23 -13.24
C LYS A 94 -15.74 -2.25 -14.64
N GLU A 95 -16.06 -3.43 -15.14
CA GLU A 95 -16.84 -3.55 -16.36
C GLU A 95 -18.30 -3.27 -15.96
N ASP A 96 -18.89 -2.24 -16.57
CA ASP A 96 -20.33 -2.02 -16.45
C ASP A 96 -21.06 -3.18 -17.14
N LEU A 97 -22.03 -3.76 -16.43
CA LEU A 97 -22.99 -4.73 -16.97
C LEU A 97 -24.05 -4.01 -17.80
#